data_AF-A0A562RPZ4-F1
#
_entry.id   AF-A0A562RPZ4-F1
#
_cell.length_a   1.000
_cell.length_b   1.000
_cell.length_c   1.000
_cell.angle_alpha   90.00
_cell.angle_beta   90.00
_cell.angle_gamma   90.00
#
_symmetry.space_group_name_H-M   'P 1'
#
loop_
_entity.id
_entity.type
_entity.pdbx_description
1 polymer ?
#
loop_
_entity_poly.entity_id
_entity_poly.type
_entity_poly.pdbx_seq_one_letter_code
_entity_poly.pdbx_strand_id
1 'polypeptide(L)'
;MDAKIKTLCFSPTGTTRKVVRGIAEKLAVLSGSSEEIKHHDFTLPAARRRIYSFDKKDLLVAGVPVYAGRVPNLLLKFLETLSGNEAKAVAVVL
;
A
#
# COMPACT_ATOMS: atom_id res chain seq x y z
N MET A 1 2.33 19.73 -2.76
CA MET A 1 1.48 19.07 -1.73
C MET A 1 2.43 18.55 -0.66
N ASP A 2 2.19 18.82 0.62
CA ASP A 2 3.02 18.32 1.72
C ASP A 2 2.56 16.91 2.15
N ALA A 3 2.46 15.99 1.19
CA ALA A 3 1.91 14.65 1.38
C ALA A 3 3.02 13.61 1.46
N LYS A 4 2.91 12.73 2.47
CA LYS A 4 3.83 11.62 2.72
C LYS A 4 3.39 10.40 1.95
N ILE A 5 4.13 10.03 0.92
CA ILE A 5 3.75 8.90 0.08
C ILE A 5 4.20 7.60 0.75
N LYS A 6 3.25 6.68 0.93
CA LYS A 6 3.48 5.36 1.51
C LYS A 6 2.93 4.30 0.59
N THR A 7 3.51 3.11 0.63
CA THR A 7 2.96 1.95 -0.10
C THR A 7 2.67 0.81 0.85
N LEU A 8 1.61 0.05 0.60
CA LEU A 8 1.32 -1.21 1.28
C LEU A 8 0.93 -2.26 0.25
N CYS A 9 1.64 -3.38 0.17
CA CYS A 9 1.31 -4.41 -0.82
C CYS A 9 1.40 -5.85 -0.32
N PHE A 10 0.58 -6.71 -0.91
CA PHE A 10 0.74 -8.16 -0.91
C PHE A 10 1.14 -8.58 -2.32
N SER A 11 2.29 -9.23 -2.48
CA SER A 11 2.82 -9.57 -3.80
C SER A 11 3.66 -10.85 -3.76
N PRO A 12 3.00 -12.02 -3.84
CA PRO A 12 3.68 -13.32 -3.79
C PRO A 12 4.69 -13.52 -4.93
N THR A 13 4.40 -12.96 -6.11
CA THR A 13 5.22 -13.10 -7.33
C THR A 13 5.90 -11.79 -7.76
N GLY A 14 5.78 -10.73 -6.96
CA GLY A 14 6.50 -9.45 -7.18
C GLY A 14 5.85 -8.45 -8.15
N THR A 15 4.90 -8.85 -9.02
CA THR A 15 4.26 -7.94 -9.98
C THR A 15 3.55 -6.77 -9.30
N THR A 16 2.70 -7.05 -8.30
CA THR A 16 1.98 -6.02 -7.54
C THR A 16 2.92 -5.04 -6.86
N ARG A 17 4.01 -5.53 -6.26
CA ARG A 17 5.04 -4.69 -5.64
C ARG A 17 5.69 -3.75 -6.65
N LYS A 18 6.05 -4.26 -7.83
CA LYS A 18 6.69 -3.47 -8.89
C LYS A 18 5.78 -2.32 -9.34
N VAL A 19 4.50 -2.62 -9.60
CA VAL A 19 3.52 -1.61 -10.05
C VAL A 19 3.23 -0.57 -8.98
N VAL A 20 2.96 -1.01 -7.73
CA VAL A 20 2.69 -0.10 -6.61
C VAL A 20 3.86 0.86 -6.36
N ARG A 21 5.10 0.35 -6.40
CA ARG A 21 6.29 1.19 -6.25
C ARG A 21 6.41 2.20 -7.40
N GLY A 22 6.25 1.77 -8.64
CA GLY A 22 6.30 2.67 -9.79
C GLY A 22 5.24 3.77 -9.74
N ILE A 23 4.02 3.46 -9.28
CA ILE A 23 2.96 4.47 -9.06
C ILE A 23 3.41 5.47 -7.99
N ALA A 24 3.87 4.99 -6.84
CA ALA A 24 4.29 5.85 -5.73
C ALA A 24 5.47 6.76 -6.12
N GLU A 25 6.47 6.22 -6.84
CA GLU A 25 7.61 6.97 -7.36
C GLU A 25 7.15 8.09 -8.31
N LYS A 26 6.23 7.79 -9.23
CA LYS A 26 5.68 8.82 -10.13
C LYS A 26 4.83 9.86 -9.39
N LEU A 27 4.06 9.46 -8.37
CA LEU A 27 3.33 10.41 -7.53
C LEU A 27 4.29 11.34 -6.76
N ALA A 28 5.41 10.83 -6.27
CA ALA A 28 6.41 11.65 -5.58
C ALA A 28 6.98 12.73 -6.50
N VAL A 29 7.36 12.33 -7.73
CA VAL A 29 7.85 13.27 -8.76
C VAL A 29 6.80 14.33 -9.10
N LEU A 30 5.56 13.92 -9.37
CA LEU A 30 4.48 14.85 -9.79
C LEU A 30 4.04 15.81 -8.68
N SER A 31 4.10 15.37 -7.42
CA SER A 31 3.71 16.18 -6.27
C SER A 31 4.80 17.13 -5.76
N GLY A 32 6.02 16.99 -6.29
CA GLY A 32 7.22 17.68 -5.81
C GLY A 32 7.63 17.26 -4.40
N SER A 33 7.23 16.06 -3.96
CA SER A 33 7.56 15.57 -2.62
C SER A 33 9.03 15.16 -2.57
N SER A 34 9.77 15.71 -1.60
CA SER A 34 11.16 15.36 -1.30
C SER A 34 11.29 14.30 -0.21
N GLU A 35 10.18 13.84 0.37
CA GLU A 35 10.20 12.80 1.40
C GLU A 35 10.48 11.41 0.80
N GLU A 36 11.23 10.60 1.54
CA GLU A 36 11.47 9.19 1.21
C GLU A 36 10.14 8.40 1.25
N ILE A 37 9.86 7.65 0.19
CA ILE A 37 8.68 6.79 0.11
C ILE A 37 8.85 5.62 1.06
N LYS A 38 7.94 5.48 2.04
CA LYS A 38 7.95 4.31 2.93
C LYS A 38 7.22 3.13 2.31
N HIS A 39 7.95 2.05 2.09
CA HIS A 39 7.41 0.83 1.50
C HIS A 39 7.08 -0.24 2.54
N HIS A 40 5.82 -0.66 2.58
CA HIS A 40 5.33 -1.77 3.39
C HIS A 40 4.91 -2.96 2.52
N ASP A 41 5.33 -4.15 2.96
CA ASP A 41 4.97 -5.43 2.35
C ASP A 41 4.46 -6.38 3.43
N PHE A 42 3.25 -6.90 3.22
CA PHE A 42 2.58 -7.84 4.12
C PHE A 42 2.39 -9.25 3.50
N THR A 43 3.17 -9.57 2.47
CA THR A 43 3.18 -10.89 1.80
C THR A 43 3.45 -12.02 2.79
N LEU A 44 4.46 -11.85 3.64
CA LEU A 44 4.86 -12.86 4.61
C LEU A 44 3.99 -12.82 5.88
N PRO A 45 3.64 -13.97 6.48
CA PRO A 45 2.82 -14.04 7.70
C PRO A 45 3.33 -13.18 8.86
N ALA A 46 4.65 -13.07 9.02
CA ALA A 46 5.25 -12.28 10.11
C ALA A 46 4.94 -10.78 10.01
N ALA A 47 4.84 -10.24 8.79
CA ALA A 47 4.52 -8.83 8.57
C ALA A 47 3.06 -8.53 8.93
N ARG A 48 2.15 -9.50 8.76
CA ARG A 48 0.72 -9.36 9.11
C ARG A 48 0.42 -9.29 10.61
N ARG A 49 1.42 -9.54 11.47
CA ARG A 49 1.30 -9.35 12.93
C ARG A 49 1.58 -7.92 13.38
N ARG A 50 2.09 -7.07 12.48
CA ARG A 50 2.36 -5.66 12.77
C ARG A 50 1.08 -4.86 12.60
N ILE A 51 0.93 -3.81 13.41
CA ILE A 51 -0.12 -2.82 13.22
C ILE A 51 0.40 -1.80 12.21
N TYR A 52 -0.36 -1.59 11.15
CA TYR A 52 -0.11 -0.54 10.18
C TYR A 52 -1.11 0.59 10.43
N SER A 53 -0.57 1.76 10.69
CA SER A 53 -1.32 2.98 10.96
C SER A 53 -0.82 4.09 10.04
N PHE A 54 -1.76 4.79 9.43
CA PHE A 54 -1.54 5.93 8.54
C PHE A 54 -2.14 7.18 9.16
N ASP A 55 -1.82 8.35 8.64
CA ASP A 55 -2.34 9.63 9.12
C ASP A 55 -2.82 10.53 7.98
N LYS A 56 -3.52 11.61 8.31
CA LYS A 56 -4.09 12.56 7.34
C LYS A 56 -3.10 13.19 6.35
N LYS A 57 -1.79 13.17 6.63
CA LYS A 57 -0.75 13.64 5.71
C LYS A 57 -0.30 12.54 4.74
N ASP A 58 -0.68 11.30 4.98
CA ASP A 58 -0.29 10.18 4.13
C ASP A 58 -1.15 10.08 2.86
N LEU A 59 -0.47 9.75 1.76
CA LEU A 59 -1.08 9.21 0.55
C LEU A 59 -0.61 7.76 0.39
N LEU A 60 -1.52 6.82 0.64
CA LEU A 60 -1.26 5.39 0.61
C LEU A 60 -1.57 4.80 -0.78
N VAL A 61 -0.57 4.19 -1.43
CA VAL A 61 -0.79 3.31 -2.58
C VAL A 61 -0.86 1.87 -2.09
N ALA A 62 -2.07 1.30 -2.07
CA ALA A 62 -2.33 -0.03 -1.54
C ALA A 62 -2.58 -1.04 -2.67
N GLY A 63 -1.79 -2.11 -2.75
CA GLY A 63 -1.87 -3.09 -3.84
C GLY A 63 -2.05 -4.53 -3.41
N VAL A 64 -2.99 -5.23 -4.05
CA VAL A 64 -3.25 -6.67 -3.85
C VAL A 64 -3.49 -7.35 -5.21
N PRO A 65 -3.13 -8.64 -5.39
CA PRO A 65 -3.42 -9.35 -6.61
C PRO A 65 -4.90 -9.76 -6.69
N VAL A 66 -5.40 -10.01 -7.89
CA VAL A 66 -6.73 -10.56 -8.16
C VAL A 66 -6.63 -12.07 -8.30
N TYR A 67 -7.27 -12.82 -7.39
CA TYR A 67 -7.41 -14.27 -7.49
C TYR A 67 -8.87 -14.60 -7.78
N ALA A 68 -9.12 -15.27 -8.93
CA ALA A 68 -10.47 -15.62 -9.39
C ALA A 68 -11.46 -14.44 -9.35
N GLY A 69 -11.03 -13.27 -9.81
CA GLY A 69 -11.84 -12.05 -9.88
C GLY A 69 -12.07 -11.34 -8.53
N ARG A 70 -11.35 -11.71 -7.47
CA ARG A 70 -11.53 -11.14 -6.12
C ARG A 70 -10.21 -10.83 -5.42
N VAL A 71 -10.28 -9.98 -4.40
CA VAL A 71 -9.22 -9.87 -3.39
C VAL A 71 -9.14 -11.21 -2.63
N PRO A 72 -7.95 -11.78 -2.37
CA PRO A 72 -7.85 -13.06 -1.70
C PRO A 72 -8.46 -13.01 -0.29
N ASN A 73 -9.39 -13.94 0.01
CA ASN A 73 -10.10 -14.00 1.30
C ASN A 73 -9.16 -14.05 2.51
N LEU A 74 -7.98 -14.63 2.34
CA LEU A 74 -6.92 -14.68 3.35
C LEU A 74 -6.51 -13.29 3.86
N LEU A 75 -6.62 -12.26 3.02
CA LEU A 75 -6.16 -10.91 3.34
C LEU A 75 -7.22 -10.07 4.04
N LEU A 76 -8.50 -10.42 3.96
CA LEU A 76 -9.60 -9.59 4.47
C LEU A 76 -9.44 -9.27 5.95
N LYS A 77 -9.19 -10.31 6.77
CA LYS A 77 -8.94 -10.15 8.21
C LYS A 77 -7.75 -9.24 8.52
N PHE A 78 -6.71 -9.25 7.67
CA PHE A 78 -5.57 -8.37 7.85
C PHE A 78 -5.92 -6.93 7.45
N LEU A 79 -6.64 -6.74 6.34
CA LEU A 79 -7.06 -5.40 5.88
C LEU A 79 -7.96 -4.70 6.90
N GLU A 80 -8.79 -5.44 7.63
CA GLU A 80 -9.62 -4.93 8.74
C GLU A 80 -8.79 -4.39 9.92
N THR A 81 -7.53 -4.78 10.06
CA THR A 81 -6.63 -4.28 11.13
C THR A 81 -5.95 -2.95 10.80
N LEU A 82 -6.07 -2.47 9.56
CA LEU A 82 -5.42 -1.24 9.12
C LEU A 82 -6.13 -0.01 9.71
N SER A 83 -5.35 0.89 10.31
CA SER A 83 -5.87 2.17 10.80
C SER A 83 -5.58 3.27 9.79
N GLY A 84 -6.61 3.76 9.10
CA GLY A 84 -6.46 4.77 8.05
C GLY A 84 -6.26 6.21 8.55
N ASN A 85 -6.83 6.57 9.70
CA ASN A 85 -6.80 7.91 10.33
C ASN A 85 -6.80 9.07 9.32
N GLU A 86 -7.82 9.10 8.45
CA GLU A 86 -8.06 10.13 7.42
C GLU A 86 -7.02 10.19 6.28
N ALA A 87 -6.12 9.22 6.17
CA ALA A 87 -5.21 9.11 5.04
C ALA A 87 -5.97 8.94 3.72
N LYS A 88 -5.44 9.55 2.65
CA LYS A 88 -5.93 9.29 1.29
C LYS A 88 -5.36 7.97 0.80
N ALA A 89 -6.15 7.19 0.07
CA ALA A 89 -5.73 5.90 -0.44
C ALA A 89 -6.05 5.72 -1.93
N VAL A 90 -5.13 5.08 -2.65
CA VAL A 90 -5.28 4.59 -4.01
C VAL A 90 -5.21 3.07 -3.97
N ALA A 91 -6.32 2.40 -4.30
CA ALA A 91 -6.37 0.94 -4.39
C ALA A 91 -5.93 0.47 -5.79
N VAL A 92 -5.00 -0.48 -5.83
CA VAL A 92 -4.43 -1.04 -7.06
C VAL A 92 -4.61 -2.55 -7.05
N VAL A 93 -5.18 -3.10 -8.13
CA VAL A 93 -5.37 -4.54 -8.30
C VAL A 93 -4.80 -5.01 -9.64
N LEU A 94 -4.22 -6.20 -9.66
CA LEU A 94 -3.51 -6.80 -10.79
C LEU A 94 -3.74 -8.31 -10.84
#